data_AF-A0A7Y3LPQ7-F1
#
_entry.id   AF-A0A7Y3LPQ7-F1
#
_cell.length_a   1.000
_cell.length_b   1.000
_cell.length_c   1.000
_cell.angle_alpha   90.00
_cell.angle_beta   90.00
_cell.angle_gamma   90.00
#
_symmetry.space_group_name_H-M   'P 1'
#
loop_
_entity.id
_entity.type
_entity.pdbx_description
1 polymer ?
#
loop_
_entity_poly.entity_id
_entity_poly.type
_entity_poly.pdbx_seq_one_letter_code
_entity_poly.pdbx_strand_id
1 'polypeptide(L)' 'MSRRPESERSDWTDLDLLTREEAHGRLRTEIAETEARLSALGDSALGASDGAERELLRSRLRALREAAEDLIDHPTKD' A
#
# COMPACT_ATOMS: atom_id res chain seq x y z
N MET A 1 -24.48 -20.71 31.06
CA MET A 1 -24.00 -20.52 29.68
C MET A 1 -23.64 -19.06 29.50
N SER A 2 -22.36 -18.71 29.61
CA SER A 2 -21.90 -17.34 29.35
C SER A 2 -21.68 -17.18 27.84
N ARG A 3 -22.67 -16.60 27.14
CA ARG A 3 -22.41 -16.03 25.81
C ARG A 3 -21.44 -14.87 26.05
N ARG A 4 -20.20 -14.99 25.55
CA ARG A 4 -19.31 -13.82 25.46
C ARG A 4 -20.01 -12.75 24.62
N PRO A 5 -19.93 -11.46 24.99
CA PRO A 5 -20.67 -10.41 24.32
C PRO A 5 -20.09 -10.22 22.90
N GLU A 6 -20.96 -10.28 21.90
CA GLU A 6 -20.61 -10.06 20.49
C GLU A 6 -20.03 -8.65 20.26
N SER A 7 -20.31 -7.70 21.15
CA SER A 7 -19.76 -6.33 21.14
C SER A 7 -18.23 -6.27 21.19
N GLU A 8 -17.58 -7.09 22.02
CA GLU A 8 -16.11 -7.06 22.12
C GLU A 8 -15.41 -7.61 20.87
N ARG A 9 -16.10 -8.39 20.03
CA ARG A 9 -15.55 -8.84 18.74
C ARG A 9 -15.75 -7.80 17.63
N SER A 10 -16.84 -7.04 17.68
CA SER A 10 -17.11 -5.98 16.69
C SER A 10 -16.07 -4.87 16.79
N ASP A 11 -15.85 -4.35 18.01
CA ASP A 11 -15.00 -3.18 18.22
C ASP A 11 -13.54 -3.39 17.75
N TRP A 12 -12.99 -4.60 17.95
CA TRP A 12 -11.65 -4.94 17.48
C TRP A 12 -11.57 -5.21 15.98
N THR A 13 -12.65 -5.72 15.38
CA THR A 13 -12.72 -5.91 13.92
C THR A 13 -12.85 -4.57 13.21
N ASP A 14 -13.68 -3.67 13.73
CA ASP A 14 -13.86 -2.31 13.21
C ASP A 14 -12.57 -1.49 13.33
N LEU A 15 -11.83 -1.65 14.44
CA LEU A 15 -10.51 -1.04 14.63
C LEU A 15 -9.46 -1.58 13.65
N ASP A 16 -9.46 -2.90 13.37
CA ASP A 16 -8.56 -3.51 12.38
C ASP A 16 -8.88 -3.01 10.97
N LEU A 17 -10.16 -2.92 10.60
CA LEU A 17 -10.60 -2.36 9.32
C LEU A 17 -10.16 -0.90 9.17
N LEU A 18 -10.39 -0.07 10.19
CA LEU A 18 -9.94 1.33 10.18
C LEU A 18 -8.42 1.42 10.01
N THR A 19 -7.67 0.56 10.71
CA THR A 19 -6.20 0.52 10.61
C THR A 19 -5.73 0.11 9.21
N ARG A 20 -6.41 -0.85 8.58
CA ARG A 20 -6.13 -1.25 7.18
C ARG A 20 -6.44 -0.13 6.20
N GLU A 21 -7.55 0.57 6.38
CA GLU A 21 -7.92 1.72 5.55
C GLU A 21 -6.88 2.85 5.65
N GLU A 22 -6.41 3.16 6.87
CA GLU A 22 -5.33 4.13 7.09
C GLU A 22 -4.01 3.68 6.43
N ALA A 23 -3.62 2.43 6.62
CA ALA A 23 -2.41 1.88 6.02
C ALA A 23 -2.47 1.90 4.49
N HIS A 24 -3.59 1.50 3.90
CA HIS A 24 -3.84 1.56 2.47
C HIS A 24 -3.82 3.01 1.96
N GLY A 25 -4.39 3.96 2.70
CA GLY A 25 -4.33 5.39 2.40
C GLY A 25 -2.89 5.91 2.31
N ARG A 26 -2.03 5.52 3.27
CA ARG A 26 -0.60 5.89 3.26
C ARG A 26 0.15 5.29 2.06
N LEU A 27 -0.10 4.02 1.75
CA LEU A 27 0.50 3.38 0.57
C LEU A 27 0.07 4.07 -0.73
N ARG A 28 -1.20 4.47 -0.86
CA ARG A 28 -1.67 5.23 -2.02
C ARG A 28 -0.96 6.58 -2.18
N THR A 29 -0.71 7.28 -1.07
CA THR A 29 0.07 8.53 -1.10
C THR A 29 1.49 8.27 -1.58
N GLU A 30 2.16 7.23 -1.05
CA GLU A 30 3.53 6.89 -1.45
C GLU A 30 3.63 6.44 -2.91
N ILE A 31 2.63 5.70 -3.40
CA ILE A 31 2.49 5.34 -4.83
C ILE A 31 2.44 6.59 -5.68
N ALA A 32 1.58 7.56 -5.34
CA ALA A 32 1.43 8.80 -6.11
C ALA A 32 2.73 9.63 -6.12
N GLU A 33 3.43 9.71 -4.99
CA GLU A 33 4.74 10.38 -4.90
C GLU A 33 5.80 9.68 -5.76
N THR A 34 5.82 8.34 -5.75
CA THR A 34 6.76 7.54 -6.56
C THR A 34 6.48 7.70 -8.05
N GLU A 35 5.20 7.70 -8.46
CA GLU A 35 4.78 7.97 -9.84
C GLU A 35 5.17 9.37 -10.30
N ALA A 36 4.96 10.39 -9.45
CA ALA A 36 5.37 11.76 -9.74
C ALA A 36 6.89 11.86 -9.95
N ARG A 37 7.69 11.16 -9.13
CA ARG A 37 9.15 11.12 -9.27
C ARG A 37 9.60 10.40 -10.55
N LEU A 38 8.96 9.28 -10.90
CA LEU A 38 9.21 8.60 -12.18
C LEU A 38 8.87 9.48 -13.38
N SER A 39 7.78 10.23 -13.31
CA SER A 39 7.38 11.19 -14.34
C SER A 39 8.40 12.32 -14.49
N ALA A 40 8.90 12.85 -13.35
CA ALA A 40 9.91 13.91 -13.34
C ALA A 40 11.25 13.47 -13.94
N LEU A 41 11.64 12.20 -13.78
CA LEU A 41 12.84 11.63 -14.41
C LEU A 41 12.70 11.50 -15.93
N GLY A 42 11.47 11.42 -16.46
CA GLY A 42 11.21 11.31 -17.89
C GLY A 42 11.71 10.01 -18.52
N ASP A 43 11.28 9.71 -19.75
CA ASP A 43 11.62 8.48 -20.47
C ASP A 43 13.05 8.45 -21.03
N SER A 44 13.67 9.62 -21.22
CA SER A 44 15.07 9.75 -21.57
C SER A 44 15.90 9.93 -20.31
N ALA A 45 16.35 8.83 -19.71
CA ALA A 45 17.42 8.87 -18.72
C ALA A 45 18.65 9.54 -19.37
N LEU A 46 19.05 10.71 -18.87
CA LEU A 46 20.14 11.51 -19.45
C LEU A 46 21.52 10.98 -19.04
N GLY A 47 21.57 10.01 -18.14
CA GLY A 47 22.78 9.31 -17.71
C GLY A 47 22.51 7.96 -17.06
N ALA A 48 23.59 7.19 -16.84
CA ALA A 48 23.51 5.86 -16.22
C ALA A 48 22.93 5.89 -14.79
N SER A 49 23.14 7.00 -14.06
CA SER A 49 22.57 7.19 -12.72
C SER A 49 21.05 7.30 -12.76
N ASP A 50 20.51 8.11 -13.68
CA ASP A 50 19.06 8.31 -13.85
C ASP A 50 18.36 7.00 -14.27
N GLY A 51 19.04 6.18 -15.09
CA GLY A 51 18.55 4.87 -15.48
C GLY A 51 18.44 3.89 -14.31
N ALA A 52 19.46 3.88 -13.43
CA ALA A 52 19.45 3.04 -12.23
C ALA A 52 18.41 3.52 -11.20
N GLU A 53 18.28 4.82 -10.99
CA GLU A 53 17.25 5.39 -10.11
C GLU A 53 15.84 5.07 -10.62
N ARG A 54 15.62 5.22 -11.94
CA ARG A 54 14.33 4.89 -12.56
C ARG A 54 13.97 3.42 -12.40
N GLU A 55 14.93 2.50 -12.57
CA GLU A 55 14.68 1.08 -12.36
C GLU A 55 14.31 0.76 -10.91
N LEU A 56 15.05 1.35 -9.95
CA LEU A 56 14.77 1.19 -8.53
C LEU A 56 13.38 1.72 -8.15
N LEU A 57 13.00 2.88 -8.69
CA LEU A 57 11.66 3.46 -8.46
C LEU A 57 10.56 2.62 -9.11
N ARG A 58 10.78 2.03 -10.28
CA ARG A 58 9.82 1.07 -10.90
C ARG A 58 9.63 -0.17 -10.04
N SER A 59 10.72 -0.74 -9.53
CA SER A 59 10.65 -1.90 -8.63
C SER A 59 9.91 -1.56 -7.33
N ARG A 60 10.19 -0.39 -6.74
CA ARG A 60 9.48 0.09 -5.55
C ARG A 60 7.99 0.29 -5.82
N LEU A 61 7.64 0.94 -6.94
CA LEU A 61 6.25 1.19 -7.32
C LEU A 61 5.47 -0.12 -7.46
N ARG A 62 6.08 -1.15 -8.07
CA ARG A 62 5.47 -2.48 -8.17
C ARG A 62 5.18 -3.07 -6.79
N ALA A 63 6.17 -3.07 -5.90
CA ALA A 63 6.01 -3.61 -4.55
C ALA A 63 4.96 -2.85 -3.72
N LEU A 64 4.90 -1.52 -3.85
CA LEU A 64 3.90 -0.70 -3.17
C LEU A 64 2.48 -1.01 -3.64
N ARG A 65 2.29 -1.21 -4.96
CA ARG A 65 0.98 -1.59 -5.52
C ARG A 65 0.54 -2.96 -5.04
N GLU A 66 1.45 -3.95 -5.05
CA GLU A 66 1.19 -5.29 -4.53
C GLU A 66 0.79 -5.24 -3.05
N ALA A 67 1.54 -4.51 -2.22
CA ALA A 67 1.20 -4.34 -0.79
C ALA A 67 -0.14 -3.62 -0.57
N ALA A 68 -0.49 -2.65 -1.42
CA ALA A 68 -1.76 -1.95 -1.34
C ALA A 68 -2.93 -2.87 -1.74
N GLU A 69 -2.75 -3.69 -2.78
CA GLU A 69 -3.71 -4.71 -3.20
C GLU A 69 -3.91 -5.77 -2.10
N ASP A 70 -2.83 -6.30 -1.51
CA ASP A 70 -2.91 -7.30 -0.43
C ASP A 70 -3.70 -6.80 0.80
N LEU A 71 -3.62 -5.50 1.11
CA LEU A 71 -4.35 -4.89 2.22
C LEU A 71 -5.86 -4.81 2.00
N ILE A 72 -6.32 -4.76 0.74
CA ILE A 72 -7.73 -4.65 0.37
C ILE A 72 -8.32 -5.97 -0.15
N ASP A 73 -7.49 -6.85 -0.70
CA ASP A 73 -7.88 -8.12 -1.35
C ASP A 73 -7.81 -9.33 -0.39
N HIS A 74 -7.67 -9.08 0.92
CA HIS A 74 -7.89 -10.06 1.96
C HIS A 74 -9.26 -9.86 2.63
N PRO A 75 -10.35 -10.44 2.10
CA PRO A 75 -11.38 -10.97 2.98
C PRO A 75 -10.68 -12.07 3.79
N THR A 76 -10.70 -11.93 5.11
CA THR A 76 -10.22 -12.92 6.08
C THR A 76 -10.54 -14.33 5.57
N LYS A 77 -9.55 -15.04 5.01
CA LYS A 77 -9.74 -16.42 4.59
C LYS A 77 -9.57 -17.28 5.84
N ASP A 78 -10.65 -17.96 6.19
CA ASP A 78 -10.92 -18.74 7.41
C ASP A 78 -9.72 -19.47 8.04
#